data_AF-A0A6N2ZTZ4-F1
#
_entry.id   AF-A0A6N2ZTZ4-F1
#
_cell.length_a   1.000
_cell.length_b   1.000
_cell.length_c   1.000
_cell.angle_alpha   90.00
_cell.angle_beta   90.00
_cell.angle_gamma   90.00
#
_symmetry.space_group_name_H-M   'P 1'
#
loop_
_entity.id
_entity.type
_entity.pdbx_description
1 polymer ?
#
loop_
_entity_poly.entity_id
_entity_poly.type
_entity_poly.pdbx_seq_one_letter_code
_entity_poly.pdbx_strand_id
1 'polypeptide(L)'
;MSNILSIIAYFAITIGLMILLFTFGRKYVFSRVRINKWIPLTISIVLFLVQIFVKFNNTWVTMALTLVVVWFFMWFMDIQSTGGPKKQEKKIEIRPKAKPNRVKHIQNQKK
;
A
#
# COMPACT_ATOMS: atom_id res chain seq x y z
N MET A 1 29.66 26.26 -13.81
CA MET A 1 28.30 26.80 -14.01
C MET A 1 27.42 25.65 -14.49
N SER A 2 26.59 25.06 -13.63
CA SER A 2 25.67 23.99 -14.09
C SER A 2 24.59 24.63 -14.96
N ASN A 3 24.50 24.18 -16.22
CA ASN A 3 23.51 24.70 -17.16
C ASN A 3 22.10 24.41 -16.63
N ILE A 4 21.19 25.38 -16.69
CA ILE A 4 19.80 25.21 -16.20
C ILE A 4 19.15 23.95 -16.79
N LEU A 5 19.48 23.62 -18.04
CA LEU A 5 19.04 22.41 -18.72
C LEU A 5 19.50 21.11 -18.03
N SER A 6 20.75 21.05 -17.54
CA SER A 6 21.25 19.86 -16.85
C SER A 6 20.64 19.70 -15.45
N ILE A 7 20.28 20.80 -14.80
CA ILE A 7 19.54 20.78 -13.53
C ILE A 7 18.13 20.23 -13.74
N ILE A 8 17.42 20.71 -14.76
CA ILE A 8 16.07 20.22 -15.10
C ILE A 8 16.11 18.73 -15.47
N ALA A 9 17.07 18.31 -16.29
CA ALA A 9 17.23 16.90 -16.66
C ALA A 9 17.50 16.01 -15.45
N TYR A 10 18.35 16.45 -14.52
CA TYR A 10 18.63 15.72 -13.28
C TYR A 10 17.36 15.53 -12.41
N PHE A 11 16.56 16.58 -12.24
CA PHE A 11 15.28 16.48 -11.53
C PHE A 11 14.29 15.54 -12.23
N ALA A 12 14.19 15.61 -13.56
CA ALA A 12 13.31 14.73 -14.32
C ALA A 12 13.70 13.25 -14.17
N ILE A 13 15.01 12.95 -14.27
CA ILE A 13 15.54 11.59 -14.12
C ILE A 13 15.31 11.06 -12.70
N THR A 14 15.58 11.86 -11.67
CA THR A 14 15.39 11.46 -10.27
C THR A 14 13.92 11.21 -9.93
N ILE A 15 13.01 12.06 -10.40
CA ILE A 15 11.56 11.83 -10.27
C ILE A 15 11.14 10.55 -10.99
N GLY A 16 11.62 10.34 -12.22
CA GLY A 16 11.35 9.12 -12.98
C GLY A 16 11.81 7.86 -12.25
N LEU A 17 13.02 7.88 -11.67
CA LEU A 17 13.57 6.79 -10.85
C LEU A 17 12.72 6.53 -9.61
N MET A 18 12.26 7.58 -8.92
CA MET A 18 11.35 7.46 -7.77
C MET A 18 10.02 6.81 -8.13
N ILE A 19 9.40 7.21 -9.24
CA ILE A 19 8.14 6.62 -9.72
C ILE A 19 8.34 5.15 -10.11
N LEU A 20 9.43 4.84 -10.80
CA LEU A 20 9.73 3.48 -11.24
C LEU A 20 9.97 2.56 -10.04
N LEU A 21 10.77 3.01 -9.08
CA LEU A 21 10.93 2.30 -7.82
C LEU A 21 9.54 2.10 -7.17
N PHE A 22 8.72 3.14 -7.04
CA PHE A 22 7.45 3.05 -6.32
C PHE A 22 6.46 2.08 -6.96
N THR A 23 6.35 2.10 -8.29
CA THR A 23 5.55 1.13 -9.04
C THR A 23 6.04 -0.30 -8.85
N PHE A 24 7.36 -0.49 -8.75
CA PHE A 24 7.96 -1.78 -8.40
C PHE A 24 7.58 -2.20 -6.97
N GLY A 25 7.71 -1.29 -5.99
CA GLY A 25 7.28 -1.50 -4.60
C GLY A 25 5.81 -1.90 -4.52
N ARG A 26 4.93 -1.24 -5.28
CA ARG A 26 3.51 -1.59 -5.36
C ARG A 26 3.29 -3.01 -5.88
N LYS A 27 3.99 -3.40 -6.96
CA LYS A 27 3.83 -4.71 -7.59
C LYS A 27 4.32 -5.84 -6.69
N TYR A 28 5.48 -5.68 -6.04
CA TYR A 28 6.15 -6.78 -5.31
C TYR A 28 5.89 -6.77 -3.81
N VAL A 29 5.92 -5.60 -3.17
CA VAL A 29 5.78 -5.46 -1.72
C VAL A 29 4.33 -5.21 -1.34
N PHE A 30 3.67 -4.21 -1.93
CA PHE A 30 2.35 -3.77 -1.45
C PHE A 30 1.23 -4.78 -1.80
N SER A 31 1.38 -5.53 -2.89
CA SER A 31 0.41 -6.57 -3.29
C SER A 31 0.42 -7.81 -2.40
N ARG A 32 1.58 -8.13 -1.80
CA ARG A 32 1.79 -9.32 -0.96
C ARG A 32 1.54 -9.03 0.52
N VAL A 33 1.78 -7.80 0.93
CA VAL A 33 1.88 -7.42 2.34
C VAL A 33 0.57 -6.80 2.81
N ARG A 34 -0.25 -7.59 3.51
CA ARG A 34 -1.51 -7.14 4.13
C ARG A 34 -1.23 -6.43 5.46
N ILE A 35 -0.62 -5.24 5.38
CA ILE A 35 -0.28 -4.42 6.54
C ILE A 35 -1.40 -3.43 6.86
N ASN A 36 -1.61 -3.16 8.15
CA ASN A 36 -2.52 -2.12 8.63
C ASN A 36 -1.99 -0.73 8.22
N LYS A 37 -2.88 0.20 7.82
CA LYS A 37 -2.50 1.54 7.31
C LYS A 37 -1.61 2.33 8.28
N TRP A 38 -1.73 2.08 9.57
CA TRP A 38 -0.98 2.79 10.60
C TRP A 38 0.50 2.41 10.66
N ILE A 39 0.89 1.23 10.17
CA ILE A 39 2.28 0.76 10.27
C ILE A 39 3.24 1.60 9.39
N PRO A 40 3.00 1.79 8.08
CA PRO A 40 3.86 2.65 7.26
C PRO A 40 3.85 4.10 7.71
N LEU A 41 2.72 4.57 8.26
CA LEU A 41 2.60 5.92 8.82
C LEU A 41 3.51 6.10 10.03
N THR A 42 3.44 5.19 11.01
CA THR A 42 4.28 5.27 12.21
C THR A 42 5.76 5.21 11.86
N ILE A 43 6.17 4.33 10.94
CA ILE A 43 7.56 4.25 10.47
C ILE A 43 8.01 5.58 9.85
N SER A 44 7.18 6.19 9.00
CA SER A 44 7.50 7.47 8.37
C SER A 44 7.67 8.58 9.41
N ILE A 45 6.78 8.65 10.39
CA ILE A 45 6.83 9.66 11.47
C ILE A 45 8.07 9.46 12.33
N VAL A 46 8.36 8.23 12.76
CA VAL A 46 9.53 7.94 13.60
C VAL A 46 10.82 8.28 12.87
N LEU A 47 10.97 7.87 11.61
CA LEU A 47 12.14 8.21 10.81
C LEU A 47 12.29 9.72 10.58
N PHE A 48 11.17 10.41 10.37
CA PHE A 48 11.17 11.87 10.22
C PHE A 48 11.59 12.59 11.51
N LEU A 49 11.10 12.14 12.67
CA LEU A 49 11.53 12.67 13.97
C LEU A 49 13.01 12.39 14.20
N VAL A 50 13.49 11.17 13.91
CA VAL A 50 14.91 10.83 13.98
C VAL A 50 15.73 11.76 13.09
N GLN A 51 15.28 12.08 11.89
CA GLN A 51 15.96 13.03 11.01
C GLN A 51 16.06 14.45 11.58
N ILE A 52 15.03 14.91 12.30
CA ILE A 52 15.01 16.24 12.91
C ILE A 52 15.96 16.31 14.11
N PHE A 53 15.94 15.29 14.97
CA PHE A 53 16.73 15.29 16.22
C PHE A 53 18.17 14.82 16.00
N VAL A 54 18.42 13.93 15.04
CA VAL A 54 19.74 13.39 14.71
C VAL A 54 20.26 14.09 13.45
N LYS A 55 21.12 15.09 13.65
CA LYS A 55 21.83 15.74 12.55
C LYS A 55 22.93 14.84 12.03
N PHE A 56 22.70 14.21 10.88
CA PHE A 56 23.74 13.48 10.17
C PHE A 56 24.66 14.46 9.43
N ASN A 57 25.97 14.40 9.70
CA ASN A 57 26.97 15.22 9.01
C ASN A 57 27.18 14.81 7.54
N ASN A 58 26.81 13.58 7.18
CA ASN A 58 26.96 13.08 5.82
C ASN A 58 25.71 13.39 4.99
N THR A 59 25.87 14.29 4.01
CA THR A 59 24.82 14.70 3.07
C THR A 59 24.15 13.52 2.36
N TRP A 60 24.92 12.48 2.01
CA TRP A 60 24.39 11.29 1.34
C TRP A 60 23.47 10.48 2.26
N VAL A 61 23.82 10.37 3.54
CA VAL A 61 22.99 9.66 4.54
C VAL A 61 21.70 10.43 4.77
N THR A 62 21.76 11.75 4.91
CA THR A 62 20.57 12.59 5.07
C THR A 62 19.64 12.51 3.85
N MET A 63 20.21 12.53 2.63
CA MET A 63 19.44 12.35 1.40
C MET A 63 18.78 10.97 1.33
N ALA A 64 19.53 9.89 1.60
CA ALA A 64 19.01 8.54 1.59
C ALA A 64 17.88 8.35 2.62
N LEU A 65 18.07 8.88 3.84
CA LEU A 65 17.06 8.81 4.89
C LEU A 65 15.78 9.57 4.51
N THR A 66 15.93 10.76 3.90
CA THR A 66 14.79 11.54 3.38
C THR A 66 14.03 10.76 2.30
N LEU A 67 14.74 10.12 1.36
CA LEU A 67 14.12 9.30 0.32
C LEU A 67 13.33 8.13 0.92
N VAL A 68 13.88 7.47 1.95
CA VAL A 68 13.20 6.38 2.65
C VAL A 68 11.95 6.88 3.37
N VAL A 69 12.01 8.03 4.04
CA VAL A 69 10.85 8.65 4.70
C VAL A 69 9.74 8.95 3.69
N VAL A 70 10.08 9.66 2.59
CA VAL A 70 9.12 10.00 1.53
C VAL A 70 8.52 8.74 0.92
N TRP A 71 9.33 7.70 0.73
CA TRP A 71 8.89 6.42 0.20
C TRP A 71 7.84 5.73 1.08
N PHE A 72 8.11 5.58 2.39
CA PHE A 72 7.14 4.99 3.31
C PHE A 72 5.86 5.84 3.43
N PHE A 73 5.99 7.16 3.36
CA PHE A 73 4.85 8.05 3.36
C PHE A 73 4.01 7.90 2.08
N MET A 74 4.66 7.78 0.92
CA MET A 74 3.98 7.54 -0.35
C MET A 74 3.28 6.17 -0.36
N TRP A 75 3.86 5.16 0.29
CA TRP A 75 3.21 3.87 0.51
C TRP A 75 1.95 4.01 1.39
N PHE A 76 2.01 4.78 2.47
CA PHE A 76 0.82 5.08 3.28
C PHE A 76 -0.30 5.72 2.45
N MET A 77 0.03 6.71 1.62
CA MET A 77 -0.91 7.37 0.71
C MET A 77 -1.53 6.39 -0.30
N ASP A 78 -0.76 5.42 -0.77
CA ASP A 78 -1.25 4.36 -1.67
C ASP A 78 -2.30 3.47 -0.99
N ILE A 79 -2.02 3.03 0.24
CA ILE A 79 -2.95 2.21 1.02
C ILE A 79 -4.23 3.00 1.33
N GLN A 80 -4.09 4.28 1.67
CA GLN A 80 -5.21 5.16 2.01
C GLN A 80 -6.10 5.45 0.79
N SER A 81 -5.51 5.61 -0.40
CA SER A 81 -6.26 5.84 -1.65
C SER A 81 -6.88 4.55 -2.22
N THR A 82 -6.22 3.41 -2.08
CA THR A 82 -6.71 2.11 -2.59
C THR A 82 -7.71 1.44 -1.63
N GLY A 83 -7.84 1.93 -0.39
CA GLY A 83 -8.74 1.35 0.62
C GLY A 83 -8.22 0.05 1.25
N GLY A 84 -6.91 -0.21 1.13
CA GLY A 84 -6.26 -1.43 1.62
C GLY A 84 -6.35 -2.62 0.66
N PRO A 85 -5.76 -3.78 1.04
CA PRO A 85 -5.77 -4.97 0.21
C PRO A 85 -7.22 -5.42 -0.04
N LYS A 86 -7.62 -5.52 -1.31
CA LYS A 86 -8.91 -6.09 -1.73
C LYS A 86 -9.09 -7.41 -0.98
N LYS A 87 -10.07 -7.47 -0.07
CA LYS A 87 -10.42 -8.70 0.61
C LYS A 87 -10.69 -9.72 -0.50
N GLN A 88 -9.95 -10.82 -0.50
CA GLN A 88 -10.26 -11.94 -1.38
C GLN A 88 -11.72 -12.28 -1.10
N GLU A 89 -12.58 -12.02 -2.07
CA GLU A 89 -13.99 -12.31 -1.96
C GLU A 89 -14.09 -13.80 -1.64
N LYS A 90 -14.75 -14.13 -0.52
CA LYS A 90 -14.98 -15.53 -0.18
C LYS A 90 -15.66 -16.14 -1.38
N LYS A 91 -15.00 -17.11 -2.03
CA LYS A 91 -15.58 -17.88 -3.14
C LYS A 91 -16.92 -18.39 -2.65
N ILE A 92 -18.00 -17.80 -3.13
CA ILE A 92 -19.35 -18.25 -2.81
C ILE A 92 -19.48 -19.56 -3.57
N GLU A 93 -19.15 -20.66 -2.90
CA GLU A 93 -19.48 -21.98 -3.40
C GLU A 93 -20.99 -22.05 -3.43
N ILE A 94 -21.57 -21.90 -4.63
CA ILE A 94 -22.97 -22.15 -4.89
C ILE A 94 -23.16 -23.65 -4.71
N ARG A 95 -23.30 -24.07 -3.45
CA ARG A 95 -23.76 -25.41 -3.14
C ARG A 95 -25.21 -25.49 -3.62
N PRO A 96 -25.59 -26.52 -4.38
CA PRO A 96 -26.96 -26.69 -4.80
C PRO A 96 -27.83 -26.68 -3.54
N LYS A 97 -28.75 -25.72 -3.44
CA LYS A 97 -29.70 -25.67 -2.33
C LYS A 97 -30.45 -26.99 -2.31
N ALA A 98 -30.57 -27.61 -1.14
CA ALA A 98 -31.31 -28.85 -0.99
C ALA A 98 -32.73 -28.66 -1.53
N LYS A 99 -33.20 -29.61 -2.35
CA LYS A 99 -34.57 -29.62 -2.89
C LYS A 99 -35.54 -29.45 -1.72
N PRO A 100 -36.47 -28.48 -1.76
CA PRO A 100 -37.44 -28.31 -0.69
C PRO A 100 -38.21 -29.62 -0.51
N ASN A 101 -38.19 -30.17 0.70
CA ASN A 101 -38.86 -31.41 1.01
C ASN A 101 -40.38 -31.18 0.97
N ARG A 102 -40.99 -31.50 -0.17
CA ARG A 102 -42.43 -31.30 -0.45
C ARG A 102 -43.36 -32.07 0.50
N VAL A 103 -42.83 -33.06 1.22
CA VAL A 103 -43.62 -33.99 2.05
C VAL A 103 -44.11 -33.36 3.36
N LYS A 104 -43.40 -32.37 3.92
CA LYS A 104 -43.77 -31.76 5.21
C LYS A 104 -45.06 -30.92 5.18
N HIS A 105 -45.49 -30.45 4.01
CA HIS A 105 -46.70 -29.62 3.89
C HIS A 105 -48.00 -30.42 3.77
N ILE A 106 -47.92 -31.72 3.48
CA ILE A 106 -49.11 -32.58 3.30
C ILE A 106 -49.69 -33.03 4.64
N GLN A 107 -48.86 -33.20 5.68
CA GLN A 107 -49.32 -33.65 7.00
C GLN A 107 -50.00 -32.55 7.82
N ASN A 108 -49.67 -31.28 7.60
CA ASN A 108 -50.29 -30.15 8.32
C ASN A 108 -51.69 -29.75 7.81
N GLN A 109 -52.16 -30.30 6.68
CA GLN A 109 -53.53 -30.07 6.19
C GLN A 109 -54.52 -31.15 6.64
N LYS A 110 -54.07 -32.17 7.39
CA LYS A 110 -54.90 -33.30 7.85
C LYS A 110 -55.23 -33.27 9.35
N LYS A 111 -54.97 -32.16 10.05
CA LYS A 111 -55.47 -31.90 11.40
C LYS A 111 -56.46 -30.74 11.34
#